data_AF-A0A6C7WLU8-F1
#
_entry.id   AF-A0A6C7WLU8-F1
#
_cell.length_a   1.000
_cell.length_b   1.000
_cell.length_c   1.000
_cell.angle_alpha   90.00
_cell.angle_beta   90.00
_cell.angle_gamma   90.00
#
_symmetry.space_group_name_H-M   'P 1'
#
loop_
_entity.id
_entity.type
_entity.pdbx_description
1 polymer ?
#
loop_
_entity_poly.entity_id
_entity_poly.type
_entity_poly.pdbx_seq_one_letter_code
_entity_poly.pdbx_strand_id
1 'polypeptide(L)'
;YFFEALGENTLKTKDFIFLQHGITKDDLSSWLNQRKIDLFITGMQDEYDSIVGDFNRYKFTPKEVKLTGFPRWDALLKNNKINTKQILIMPTWREYIVGSYSKKLMKRRFNPKFYESEYFYRWGSFLHSKKLQELHEKYNYKIVFNPHPQIRPYLEGFDLPNYIITPSVEISMQKLFCESSLMITDYSSVAFEMAVLKKPVIYYQFDKNELFSRHIYTQGYFDYNKDGFGTVVLDIDNLLYELKMKLQNHSFKNNFLIPKANSLEKVTQVILSI
;
A
#
# COMPACT_ATOMS: atom_id res chain seq x y z
N TYR A 1 0.68 -2.48 -19.81
CA TYR A 1 2.01 -1.88 -19.54
C TYR A 1 2.91 -2.15 -20.74
N PHE A 2 3.63 -1.15 -21.27
CA PHE A 2 4.50 -1.12 -22.49
C PHE A 2 4.70 -2.41 -23.33
N PHE A 3 5.11 -3.51 -22.70
CA PHE A 3 5.30 -4.84 -23.31
C PHE A 3 4.06 -5.41 -24.03
N GLU A 4 2.85 -5.13 -23.53
CA GLU A 4 1.61 -5.54 -24.19
C GLU A 4 1.21 -4.64 -25.35
N ALA A 5 1.69 -3.38 -25.35
CA ALA A 5 1.26 -2.35 -26.30
C ALA A 5 2.17 -2.28 -27.54
N LEU A 6 3.45 -2.67 -27.43
CA LEU A 6 4.43 -2.51 -28.51
C LEU A 6 5.02 -3.85 -29.00
N GLY A 7 4.65 -4.98 -28.38
CA GLY A 7 5.14 -6.33 -28.70
C GLY A 7 6.33 -6.78 -27.85
N GLU A 8 6.57 -8.09 -27.78
CA GLU A 8 7.63 -8.68 -26.93
C GLU A 8 9.05 -8.20 -27.28
N ASN A 9 9.26 -7.67 -28.50
CA ASN A 9 10.57 -7.30 -29.02
C ASN A 9 10.93 -5.82 -28.86
N THR A 10 10.02 -4.94 -28.44
CA THR A 10 10.23 -3.48 -28.49
C THR A 10 11.41 -3.01 -27.63
N LEU A 11 11.68 -3.71 -26.53
CA LEU A 11 12.72 -3.34 -25.57
C LEU A 11 14.01 -4.12 -25.76
N LYS A 12 14.11 -4.98 -26.79
CA LYS A 12 15.32 -5.80 -27.01
C LYS A 12 16.59 -4.95 -27.20
N THR A 13 16.47 -3.82 -27.89
CA THR A 13 17.59 -2.92 -28.25
C THR A 13 17.68 -1.66 -27.39
N LYS A 14 16.90 -1.58 -26.32
CA LYS A 14 16.83 -0.42 -25.43
C LYS A 14 17.24 -0.84 -24.03
N ASP A 15 17.81 0.11 -23.29
CA ASP A 15 18.03 -0.04 -21.86
C ASP A 15 16.70 0.19 -21.14
N PHE A 16 16.23 -0.83 -20.42
CA PHE A 16 15.04 -0.76 -19.61
C PHE A 16 15.40 -0.49 -18.15
N ILE A 17 15.13 0.74 -17.72
CA ILE A 17 15.23 1.16 -16.32
C ILE A 17 13.87 0.93 -15.65
N PHE A 18 13.83 0.03 -14.67
CA PHE A 18 12.64 -0.31 -13.92
C PHE A 18 12.53 0.51 -12.64
N LEU A 19 11.83 1.64 -12.75
CA LEU A 19 11.37 2.42 -11.61
C LEU A 19 10.07 1.81 -11.10
N GLN A 20 10.16 1.06 -10.01
CA GLN A 20 9.01 0.36 -9.43
C GLN A 20 7.90 1.32 -8.99
N HIS A 21 6.67 0.80 -8.89
CA HIS A 21 5.51 1.55 -8.41
C HIS A 21 5.37 1.55 -6.87
N GLY A 22 6.21 0.77 -6.17
CA GLY A 22 6.22 0.59 -4.73
C GLY A 22 7.33 -0.39 -4.33
N ILE A 23 7.55 -0.55 -3.02
CA ILE A 23 8.51 -1.54 -2.51
C ILE A 23 8.00 -2.96 -2.79
N THR A 24 8.84 -3.80 -3.39
CA THR A 24 8.61 -5.23 -3.60
C THR A 24 8.86 -5.99 -2.31
N LYS A 25 7.88 -5.91 -1.40
CA LYS A 25 7.88 -6.63 -0.11
C LYS A 25 7.46 -8.10 -0.22
N ASP A 26 6.64 -8.39 -1.24
CA ASP A 26 6.13 -9.73 -1.57
C ASP A 26 6.95 -10.32 -2.72
N ASP A 27 6.87 -11.64 -2.89
CA ASP A 27 7.57 -12.28 -4.00
C ASP A 27 6.83 -12.09 -5.33
N LEU A 28 7.50 -11.41 -6.25
CA LEU A 28 7.10 -11.13 -7.63
C LEU A 28 8.05 -11.76 -8.65
N SER A 29 8.88 -12.72 -8.25
CA SER A 29 9.88 -13.39 -9.10
C SER A 29 9.27 -14.00 -10.35
N SER A 30 8.09 -14.58 -10.24
CA SER A 30 7.35 -15.16 -11.37
C SER A 30 7.13 -14.15 -12.50
N TRP A 31 6.90 -12.88 -12.18
CA TRP A 31 6.67 -11.80 -13.14
C TRP A 31 7.96 -11.07 -13.53
N LEU A 32 8.83 -10.78 -12.55
CA LEU A 32 10.06 -10.03 -12.78
C LEU A 32 11.08 -10.85 -13.61
N ASN A 33 11.20 -12.15 -13.36
CA ASN A 33 12.17 -13.01 -14.07
C ASN A 33 11.85 -13.15 -15.56
N GLN A 34 10.63 -12.87 -16.00
CA GLN A 34 10.25 -12.92 -17.41
C GLN A 34 10.72 -11.69 -18.20
N ARG A 35 11.27 -10.67 -17.52
CA ARG A 35 11.64 -9.38 -18.13
C ARG A 35 13.15 -9.27 -18.32
N LYS A 36 13.58 -8.56 -19.37
CA LYS A 36 14.93 -8.03 -19.50
C LYS A 36 14.94 -6.65 -18.84
N ILE A 37 15.59 -6.53 -17.68
CA ILE A 37 15.73 -5.29 -16.92
C ILE A 37 17.22 -4.97 -16.87
N ASP A 38 17.62 -3.84 -17.43
CA ASP A 38 19.03 -3.43 -17.48
C ASP A 38 19.43 -2.66 -16.21
N LEU A 39 18.47 -1.97 -15.58
CA LEU A 39 18.64 -1.33 -14.27
C LEU A 39 17.36 -1.48 -13.44
N PHE A 40 17.48 -2.11 -12.27
CA PHE A 40 16.41 -2.32 -11.31
C PHE A 40 16.65 -1.43 -10.09
N ILE A 41 15.77 -0.47 -9.84
CA ILE A 41 15.87 0.41 -8.67
C ILE A 41 15.10 -0.18 -7.47
N THR A 42 15.77 -0.21 -6.32
CA THR A 42 15.21 -0.59 -5.02
C THR A 42 15.24 0.60 -4.07
N GLY A 43 14.23 0.66 -3.21
CA GLY A 43 14.02 1.77 -2.28
C GLY A 43 14.51 1.49 -0.86
N MET A 44 14.65 0.23 -0.45
CA MET A 44 15.02 -0.14 0.93
C MET A 44 16.07 -1.25 0.93
N GLN A 45 16.94 -1.29 1.96
CA GLN A 45 17.99 -2.31 2.08
C GLN A 45 17.39 -3.73 2.10
N ASP A 46 16.34 -3.97 2.89
CA ASP A 46 15.70 -5.30 2.95
C ASP A 46 15.12 -5.72 1.58
N GLU A 47 14.61 -4.76 0.79
CA GLU A 47 14.13 -5.02 -0.57
C GLU A 47 15.29 -5.40 -1.49
N TYR A 48 16.37 -4.61 -1.45
CA TYR A 48 17.60 -4.88 -2.19
C TYR A 48 18.13 -6.29 -1.90
N ASP A 49 18.32 -6.60 -0.61
CA ASP A 49 18.83 -7.89 -0.14
C ASP A 49 17.90 -9.04 -0.55
N SER A 50 16.58 -8.83 -0.52
CA SER A 50 15.61 -9.86 -0.93
C SER A 50 15.67 -10.19 -2.42
N ILE A 51 16.16 -9.27 -3.25
CA ILE A 51 16.23 -9.42 -4.71
C ILE A 51 17.61 -9.92 -5.13
N VAL A 52 18.70 -9.41 -4.56
CA VAL A 52 20.07 -9.79 -4.96
C VAL A 52 20.67 -10.92 -4.14
N GLY A 53 20.10 -11.21 -2.97
CA GLY A 53 20.64 -12.18 -2.03
C GLY A 53 20.60 -13.62 -2.54
N ASP A 54 21.39 -14.47 -1.90
CA ASP A 54 21.41 -15.90 -2.24
C ASP A 54 20.12 -16.61 -1.80
N PHE A 55 19.86 -17.77 -2.40
CA PHE A 55 18.73 -18.67 -2.07
C PHE A 55 17.33 -18.03 -2.21
N ASN A 56 17.20 -17.01 -3.08
CA ASN A 56 15.90 -16.45 -3.46
C ASN A 56 15.43 -16.98 -4.83
N ARG A 57 14.28 -16.51 -5.30
CA ARG A 57 13.71 -16.88 -6.61
C ARG A 57 14.04 -15.89 -7.73
N TYR A 58 14.75 -14.81 -7.45
CA TYR A 58 15.06 -13.76 -8.39
C TYR A 58 16.33 -14.08 -9.19
N LYS A 59 16.33 -13.74 -10.48
CA LYS A 59 17.51 -13.90 -11.35
C LYS A 59 18.47 -12.71 -11.34
N PHE A 60 18.18 -11.69 -10.53
CA PHE A 60 18.88 -10.41 -10.56
C PHE A 60 20.06 -10.40 -9.60
N THR A 61 21.11 -9.67 -9.94
CA THR A 61 22.33 -9.57 -9.14
C THR A 61 22.65 -8.10 -8.84
N PRO A 62 23.68 -7.81 -8.01
CA PRO A 62 24.15 -6.43 -7.81
C PRO A 62 24.55 -5.70 -9.10
N LYS A 63 24.73 -6.43 -10.21
CA LYS A 63 24.97 -5.84 -11.53
C LYS A 63 23.76 -5.04 -12.01
N GLU A 64 22.57 -5.63 -11.99
CA GLU A 64 21.32 -5.00 -12.45
C GLU A 64 20.66 -4.16 -11.36
N VAL A 65 20.76 -4.56 -10.10
CA VAL A 65 19.99 -3.94 -9.00
C VAL A 65 20.80 -2.88 -8.29
N LYS A 66 20.18 -1.71 -8.05
CA LYS A 66 20.76 -0.60 -7.27
C LYS A 66 19.83 -0.16 -6.16
N LEU A 67 20.40 0.09 -4.98
CA LEU A 67 19.74 0.72 -3.85
C LEU A 67 19.98 2.23 -3.93
N THR A 68 18.96 2.99 -4.28
CA THR A 68 19.05 4.45 -4.43
C THR A 68 17.92 5.20 -3.73
N GLY A 69 16.94 4.51 -3.17
CA GLY A 69 15.64 5.13 -2.88
C GLY A 69 14.83 5.35 -4.15
N PHE A 70 13.56 5.73 -3.98
CA PHE A 70 12.71 6.10 -5.12
C PHE A 70 12.72 7.62 -5.33
N PRO A 71 12.94 8.13 -6.57
CA PRO A 71 12.95 9.57 -6.86
C PRO A 71 11.66 10.30 -6.43
N ARG A 72 10.53 9.59 -6.41
CA ARG A 72 9.25 10.16 -5.96
C ARG A 72 9.20 10.48 -4.46
N TRP A 73 10.12 9.93 -3.66
CA TRP A 73 10.22 10.24 -2.24
C TRP A 73 10.81 11.63 -1.98
N ASP A 74 11.61 12.18 -2.89
CA ASP A 74 12.12 13.55 -2.77
C ASP A 74 10.96 14.55 -2.72
N ALA A 75 10.04 14.42 -3.67
CA ALA A 75 8.82 15.21 -3.71
C ALA A 75 7.88 14.90 -2.54
N LEU A 76 7.80 13.63 -2.10
CA LEU A 76 6.99 13.22 -0.97
C LEU A 76 7.45 13.88 0.34
N LEU A 77 8.76 13.84 0.63
CA LEU A 77 9.38 14.43 1.81
C LEU A 77 9.27 15.96 1.79
N LYS A 78 9.60 16.59 0.65
CA LYS A 78 9.52 18.05 0.48
C LYS A 78 8.10 18.58 0.73
N ASN A 79 7.08 17.83 0.33
CA ASN A 79 5.68 18.27 0.42
C ASN A 79 4.93 17.71 1.65
N ASN A 80 5.62 17.05 2.58
CA ASN A 80 4.98 16.46 3.74
C ASN A 80 4.31 17.53 4.61
N LYS A 81 3.04 17.34 4.95
CA LYS A 81 2.33 18.22 5.89
C LYS A 81 2.24 17.56 7.26
N ILE A 82 2.54 18.35 8.29
CA ILE A 82 2.35 18.00 9.70
C ILE A 82 1.01 18.53 10.21
N ASN A 83 0.50 17.97 11.30
CA ASN A 83 -0.74 18.40 11.97
C ASN A 83 -1.98 18.39 11.06
N THR A 84 -2.00 17.53 10.04
CA THR A 84 -3.18 17.33 9.23
C THR A 84 -4.24 16.57 10.02
N LYS A 85 -5.49 16.60 9.55
CA LYS A 85 -6.61 15.86 10.14
C LYS A 85 -7.32 15.04 9.07
N GLN A 86 -6.61 14.04 8.54
CA GLN A 86 -7.15 13.12 7.54
C GLN A 86 -6.71 11.68 7.85
N ILE A 87 -7.69 10.78 7.88
CA ILE A 87 -7.50 9.33 7.93
C ILE A 87 -7.62 8.83 6.49
N LEU A 88 -6.57 8.20 5.98
CA LEU A 88 -6.58 7.56 4.66
C LEU A 88 -6.80 6.06 4.80
N ILE A 89 -7.91 5.57 4.27
CA ILE A 89 -8.26 4.15 4.22
C ILE A 89 -7.98 3.66 2.79
N MET A 90 -7.04 2.73 2.65
CA MET A 90 -6.45 2.39 1.36
C MET A 90 -6.17 0.89 1.23
N PRO A 91 -7.22 0.04 1.18
CA PRO A 91 -7.04 -1.40 1.02
C PRO A 91 -6.54 -1.79 -0.38
N THR A 92 -5.82 -2.90 -0.42
CA THR A 92 -5.44 -3.60 -1.65
C THR A 92 -6.64 -4.32 -2.26
N TRP A 93 -6.45 -4.91 -3.43
CA TRP A 93 -7.45 -5.72 -4.13
C TRP A 93 -7.19 -7.20 -3.93
N ARG A 94 -8.14 -8.06 -4.32
CA ARG A 94 -7.93 -9.50 -4.45
C ARG A 94 -8.23 -9.96 -5.87
N GLU A 95 -7.31 -10.70 -6.49
CA GLU A 95 -7.50 -11.28 -7.82
C GLU A 95 -8.81 -12.07 -7.91
N TYR A 96 -9.12 -12.83 -6.87
CA TYR A 96 -10.23 -13.79 -6.85
C TYR A 96 -11.61 -13.18 -6.55
N ILE A 97 -11.69 -11.91 -6.14
CA ILE A 97 -12.98 -11.22 -5.92
C ILE A 97 -13.33 -10.24 -7.04
N VAL A 98 -12.34 -9.79 -7.82
CA VAL A 98 -12.58 -8.92 -8.97
C VAL A 98 -12.79 -9.76 -10.24
N GLY A 99 -13.44 -9.19 -11.25
CA GLY A 99 -13.66 -9.93 -12.49
C GLY A 99 -12.38 -10.23 -13.26
N SER A 100 -12.48 -11.21 -14.16
CA SER A 100 -11.36 -11.66 -14.97
C SER A 100 -10.84 -10.57 -15.90
N TYR A 101 -9.53 -10.60 -16.16
CA TYR A 101 -8.89 -9.66 -17.09
C TYR A 101 -9.27 -10.00 -18.53
N SER A 102 -9.74 -9.00 -19.28
CA SER A 102 -10.03 -9.13 -20.71
C SER A 102 -8.91 -8.50 -21.53
N LYS A 103 -8.11 -9.33 -22.21
CA LYS A 103 -7.07 -8.85 -23.16
C LYS A 103 -7.64 -7.95 -24.26
N LYS A 104 -8.86 -8.25 -24.75
CA LYS A 104 -9.54 -7.44 -25.78
C LYS A 104 -9.87 -6.02 -25.32
N LEU A 105 -10.29 -5.88 -24.05
CA LEU A 105 -10.73 -4.60 -23.51
C LEU A 105 -9.63 -3.89 -22.70
N MET A 106 -8.48 -4.55 -22.51
CA MET A 106 -7.38 -4.11 -21.63
C MET A 106 -7.86 -3.72 -20.22
N LYS A 107 -8.93 -4.37 -19.73
CA LYS A 107 -9.54 -4.12 -18.42
C LYS A 107 -10.17 -5.37 -17.85
N ARG A 108 -10.35 -5.38 -16.53
CA ARG A 108 -11.12 -6.41 -15.84
C ARG A 108 -12.61 -6.24 -16.08
N ARG A 109 -13.32 -7.36 -16.18
CA ARG A 109 -14.79 -7.38 -16.18
C ARG A 109 -15.32 -7.06 -14.79
N PHE A 110 -16.58 -6.63 -14.73
CA PHE A 110 -17.28 -6.51 -13.45
C PHE A 110 -17.64 -7.91 -12.92
N ASN A 111 -17.46 -8.13 -11.62
CA ASN A 111 -17.86 -9.36 -10.94
C ASN A 111 -18.99 -9.07 -9.93
N PRO A 112 -20.25 -9.45 -10.21
CA PRO A 112 -21.35 -9.19 -9.29
C PRO A 112 -21.17 -9.90 -7.94
N LYS A 113 -20.43 -11.02 -7.89
CA LYS A 113 -20.14 -11.76 -6.64
C LYS A 113 -19.15 -11.04 -5.72
N PHE A 114 -18.60 -9.90 -6.13
CA PHE A 114 -17.75 -9.08 -5.26
C PHE A 114 -18.47 -8.74 -3.94
N TYR A 115 -19.77 -8.44 -3.99
CA TYR A 115 -20.55 -8.04 -2.83
C TYR A 115 -20.84 -9.19 -1.84
N GLU A 116 -20.57 -10.44 -2.24
CA GLU A 116 -20.67 -11.62 -1.37
C GLU A 116 -19.33 -11.91 -0.66
N SER A 117 -18.27 -11.17 -0.98
CA SER A 117 -16.92 -11.46 -0.44
C SER A 117 -16.75 -11.01 1.01
N GLU A 118 -15.91 -11.73 1.76
CA GLU A 118 -15.47 -11.29 3.09
C GLU A 118 -14.84 -9.88 3.03
N TYR A 119 -14.11 -9.57 1.95
CA TYR A 119 -13.54 -8.24 1.73
C TYR A 119 -14.61 -7.14 1.78
N PHE A 120 -15.70 -7.30 1.02
CA PHE A 120 -16.79 -6.33 1.00
C PHE A 120 -17.45 -6.21 2.38
N TYR A 121 -17.72 -7.35 3.01
CA TYR A 121 -18.32 -7.39 4.35
C TYR A 121 -17.45 -6.68 5.41
N ARG A 122 -16.16 -6.98 5.47
CA ARG A 122 -15.23 -6.47 6.49
C ARG A 122 -14.97 -4.97 6.33
N TRP A 123 -14.66 -4.53 5.11
CA TRP A 123 -14.45 -3.10 4.85
C TRP A 123 -15.75 -2.31 4.91
N GLY A 124 -16.86 -2.85 4.39
CA GLY A 124 -18.19 -2.26 4.49
C GLY A 124 -18.60 -2.06 5.95
N SER A 125 -18.46 -3.09 6.79
CA SER A 125 -18.78 -3.00 8.23
C SER A 125 -17.97 -1.91 8.95
N PHE A 126 -16.69 -1.76 8.62
CA PHE A 126 -15.85 -0.70 9.18
C PHE A 126 -16.30 0.69 8.71
N LEU A 127 -16.53 0.87 7.41
CA LEU A 127 -16.94 2.15 6.82
C LEU A 127 -18.32 2.62 7.27
N HIS A 128 -19.22 1.69 7.62
CA HIS A 128 -20.55 2.00 8.19
C HIS A 128 -20.60 1.97 9.72
N SER A 129 -19.46 1.75 10.37
CA SER A 129 -19.45 1.67 11.82
C SER A 129 -19.86 3.00 12.43
N LYS A 130 -20.89 2.98 13.28
CA LYS A 130 -21.26 4.13 14.13
C LYS A 130 -20.05 4.64 14.91
N LYS A 131 -19.14 3.75 15.30
CA LYS A 131 -17.95 4.14 16.04
C LYS A 131 -16.95 4.94 15.19
N LEU A 132 -16.82 4.61 13.91
CA LEU A 132 -15.99 5.39 12.98
C LEU A 132 -16.55 6.81 12.82
N GLN A 133 -17.87 6.94 12.68
CA GLN A 133 -18.54 8.23 12.63
C GLN A 133 -18.31 9.05 13.91
N GLU A 134 -18.51 8.45 15.09
CA GLU A 134 -18.25 9.12 16.38
C GLU A 134 -16.79 9.61 16.49
N LEU A 135 -15.83 8.83 16.00
CA LEU A 135 -14.41 9.22 15.99
C LEU A 135 -14.13 10.35 15.00
N HIS A 136 -14.72 10.31 13.80
CA HIS A 136 -14.67 11.36 12.80
C HIS A 136 -15.16 12.70 13.40
N GLU A 137 -16.35 12.70 13.99
CA GLU A 137 -17.00 13.90 14.56
C GLU A 137 -16.23 14.42 15.77
N LYS A 138 -15.87 13.53 16.71
CA LYS A 138 -15.21 13.92 17.97
C LYS A 138 -13.84 14.55 17.76
N TYR A 139 -13.05 14.03 16.82
CA TYR A 139 -11.67 14.49 16.61
C TYR A 139 -11.54 15.45 15.40
N ASN A 140 -12.63 15.63 14.63
CA ASN A 140 -12.71 16.43 13.42
C ASN A 140 -11.69 15.99 12.34
N TYR A 141 -11.64 14.69 12.06
CA TYR A 141 -10.75 14.09 11.05
C TYR A 141 -11.51 13.76 9.78
N LYS A 142 -11.07 14.26 8.62
CA LYS A 142 -11.62 13.83 7.33
C LYS A 142 -11.35 12.33 7.12
N ILE A 143 -12.36 11.59 6.70
CA ILE A 143 -12.20 10.18 6.32
C ILE A 143 -12.10 10.11 4.80
N VAL A 144 -11.00 9.57 4.30
CA VAL A 144 -10.78 9.39 2.86
C VAL A 144 -10.68 7.91 2.55
N PHE A 145 -11.61 7.39 1.76
CA PHE A 145 -11.57 6.02 1.27
C PHE A 145 -11.08 6.01 -0.19
N ASN A 146 -9.88 5.47 -0.39
CA ASN A 146 -9.24 5.38 -1.70
C ASN A 146 -8.77 3.95 -1.96
N PRO A 147 -9.67 2.98 -2.17
CA PRO A 147 -9.26 1.61 -2.41
C PRO A 147 -8.52 1.48 -3.74
N HIS A 148 -7.82 0.36 -3.91
CA HIS A 148 -7.09 0.06 -5.14
C HIS A 148 -7.95 0.28 -6.41
N PRO A 149 -7.39 0.73 -7.55
CA PRO A 149 -8.14 0.98 -8.79
C PRO A 149 -9.04 -0.16 -9.25
N GLN A 150 -8.65 -1.42 -8.98
CA GLN A 150 -9.45 -2.61 -9.32
C GLN A 150 -10.70 -2.80 -8.44
N ILE A 151 -10.78 -2.12 -7.30
CA ILE A 151 -11.94 -2.10 -6.41
C ILE A 151 -12.88 -0.93 -6.73
N ARG A 152 -12.37 0.13 -7.37
CA ARG A 152 -13.17 1.33 -7.69
C ARG A 152 -14.46 1.07 -8.47
N PRO A 153 -14.53 0.12 -9.43
CA PRO A 153 -15.77 -0.22 -10.12
C PRO A 153 -16.89 -0.73 -9.20
N TYR A 154 -16.57 -1.14 -7.98
CA TYR A 154 -17.52 -1.67 -6.99
C TYR A 154 -17.88 -0.67 -5.89
N LEU A 155 -17.38 0.58 -5.97
CA LEU A 155 -17.59 1.60 -4.93
C LEU A 155 -19.06 1.94 -4.72
N GLU A 156 -19.87 1.91 -5.77
CA GLU A 156 -21.31 2.21 -5.68
C GLU A 156 -22.02 1.26 -4.71
N GLY A 157 -21.69 -0.04 -4.74
CA GLY A 157 -22.30 -1.00 -3.84
C GLY A 157 -21.85 -0.88 -2.38
N PHE A 158 -20.83 -0.08 -2.07
CA PHE A 158 -20.51 0.26 -0.69
C PHE A 158 -21.47 1.28 -0.08
N ASP A 159 -22.30 2.00 -0.85
CA ASP A 159 -23.27 2.98 -0.32
C ASP A 159 -22.69 3.89 0.80
N LEU A 160 -21.52 4.48 0.51
CA LEU A 160 -20.69 5.11 1.54
C LEU A 160 -21.41 6.27 2.23
N PRO A 161 -21.34 6.37 3.58
CA PRO A 161 -21.82 7.53 4.30
C PRO A 161 -21.22 8.85 3.78
N ASN A 162 -22.04 9.91 3.75
CA ASN A 162 -21.67 11.22 3.19
C ASN A 162 -20.40 11.86 3.78
N TYR A 163 -19.98 11.48 4.98
CA TYR A 163 -18.76 12.00 5.62
C TYR A 163 -17.48 11.32 5.12
N ILE A 164 -17.60 10.24 4.33
CA ILE A 164 -16.49 9.51 3.73
C ILE A 164 -16.24 10.04 2.32
N ILE A 165 -15.05 10.59 2.11
CA ILE A 165 -14.66 11.19 0.84
C ILE A 165 -14.01 10.12 -0.04
N THR A 166 -14.49 9.98 -1.28
CA THR A 166 -13.82 9.20 -2.33
C THR A 166 -13.10 10.16 -3.29
N PRO A 167 -11.76 10.21 -3.30
CA PRO A 167 -11.03 11.12 -4.17
C PRO A 167 -11.22 10.80 -5.66
N SER A 168 -11.09 11.80 -6.54
CA SER A 168 -11.01 11.57 -7.99
C SER A 168 -9.85 10.62 -8.33
N VAL A 169 -10.00 9.85 -9.41
CA VAL A 169 -8.94 8.97 -9.94
C VAL A 169 -7.70 9.74 -10.39
N GLU A 170 -7.83 11.04 -10.66
CA GLU A 170 -6.74 11.92 -11.08
C GLU A 170 -5.97 12.52 -9.89
N ILE A 171 -6.41 12.27 -8.65
CA ILE A 171 -5.71 12.82 -7.49
C ILE A 171 -4.31 12.25 -7.38
N SER A 172 -3.35 13.11 -7.05
CA SER A 172 -1.99 12.66 -6.73
C SER A 172 -2.00 11.82 -5.46
N MET A 173 -1.51 10.57 -5.57
CA MET A 173 -1.29 9.70 -4.42
C MET A 173 -0.34 10.34 -3.39
N GLN A 174 0.71 11.03 -3.86
CA GLN A 174 1.63 11.75 -2.97
C GLN A 174 0.88 12.83 -2.17
N LYS A 175 -0.03 13.57 -2.81
CA LYS A 175 -0.84 14.57 -2.11
C LYS A 175 -1.69 13.91 -1.02
N LEU A 176 -2.32 12.77 -1.30
CA LEU A 176 -3.08 12.02 -0.31
C LEU A 176 -2.20 11.61 0.88
N PHE A 177 -1.01 11.06 0.65
CA PHE A 177 -0.09 10.67 1.73
C PHE A 177 0.39 11.88 2.55
N CYS A 178 0.77 12.98 1.88
CA CYS A 178 1.21 14.21 2.52
C CYS A 178 0.09 14.87 3.36
N GLU A 179 -1.17 14.78 2.92
CA GLU A 179 -2.32 15.36 3.62
C GLU A 179 -2.89 14.46 4.72
N SER A 180 -2.50 13.19 4.78
CA SER A 180 -2.99 12.25 5.80
C SER A 180 -2.17 12.30 7.07
N SER A 181 -2.79 12.08 8.22
CA SER A 181 -2.10 11.97 9.52
C SER A 181 -1.85 10.51 9.90
N LEU A 182 -2.69 9.61 9.38
CA LEU A 182 -2.56 8.16 9.56
C LEU A 182 -3.16 7.42 8.37
N MET A 183 -2.72 6.19 8.16
CA MET A 183 -3.28 5.28 7.15
C MET A 183 -3.83 4.02 7.79
N ILE A 184 -4.96 3.55 7.26
CA ILE A 184 -5.48 2.21 7.48
C ILE A 184 -5.38 1.48 6.14
N THR A 185 -4.64 0.38 6.10
CA THR A 185 -4.45 -0.45 4.89
C THR A 185 -4.40 -1.91 5.31
N ASP A 186 -4.12 -2.82 4.38
CA ASP A 186 -4.03 -4.25 4.64
C ASP A 186 -2.65 -4.79 4.26
N TYR A 187 -2.45 -5.15 2.99
CA TYR A 187 -1.23 -5.77 2.47
C TYR A 187 -0.53 -4.89 1.44
N SER A 188 -0.77 -3.59 1.49
CA SER A 188 -0.27 -2.64 0.49
C SER A 188 1.17 -2.22 0.74
N SER A 189 1.97 -2.10 -0.33
CA SER A 189 3.28 -1.44 -0.28
C SER A 189 3.16 0.08 -0.08
N VAL A 190 1.96 0.67 -0.20
CA VAL A 190 1.78 2.11 0.09
C VAL A 190 2.01 2.48 1.56
N ALA A 191 2.03 1.49 2.46
CA ALA A 191 2.43 1.69 3.85
C ALA A 191 3.87 2.19 3.98
N PHE A 192 4.76 1.87 3.03
CA PHE A 192 6.14 2.35 3.01
C PHE A 192 6.21 3.87 2.75
N GLU A 193 5.25 4.44 2.02
CA GLU A 193 5.15 5.89 1.83
C GLU A 193 4.84 6.59 3.15
N MET A 194 3.94 6.01 3.94
CA MET A 194 3.62 6.52 5.27
C MET A 194 4.81 6.37 6.22
N ALA A 195 5.57 5.28 6.09
CA ALA A 195 6.80 5.06 6.86
C ALA A 195 7.85 6.14 6.56
N VAL A 196 8.11 6.43 5.28
CA VAL A 196 9.01 7.52 4.84
C VAL A 196 8.56 8.87 5.40
N LEU A 197 7.25 9.12 5.43
CA LEU A 197 6.67 10.34 6.01
C LEU A 197 6.62 10.35 7.55
N LYS A 198 7.04 9.26 8.21
CA LYS A 198 6.95 9.04 9.66
C LYS A 198 5.53 9.13 10.20
N LYS A 199 4.57 8.61 9.43
CA LYS A 199 3.14 8.62 9.76
C LYS A 199 2.66 7.22 10.14
N PRO A 200 1.83 7.09 11.19
CA PRO A 200 1.37 5.79 11.66
C PRO A 200 0.49 5.07 10.64
N VAL A 201 0.62 3.75 10.64
CA VAL A 201 -0.20 2.82 9.86
C VAL A 201 -0.96 1.89 10.81
N ILE A 202 -2.15 1.46 10.43
CA ILE A 202 -2.86 0.32 11.01
C ILE A 202 -3.11 -0.68 9.89
N TYR A 203 -2.74 -1.94 10.10
CA TYR A 203 -2.95 -3.02 9.13
C TYR A 203 -4.18 -3.83 9.50
N TYR A 204 -5.23 -3.80 8.69
CA TYR A 204 -6.43 -4.61 8.85
C TYR A 204 -6.34 -5.86 7.96
N GLN A 205 -5.92 -6.99 8.54
CA GLN A 205 -5.48 -8.19 7.82
C GLN A 205 -6.34 -9.42 8.16
N PHE A 206 -7.65 -9.33 7.92
CA PHE A 206 -8.59 -10.40 8.26
C PHE A 206 -8.44 -11.68 7.41
N ASP A 207 -7.86 -11.59 6.20
CA ASP A 207 -7.86 -12.64 5.17
C ASP A 207 -6.45 -13.13 4.76
N LYS A 208 -5.45 -13.06 5.64
CA LYS A 208 -4.02 -13.27 5.29
C LYS A 208 -3.77 -14.58 4.54
N ASN A 209 -4.33 -15.68 5.05
CA ASN A 209 -4.14 -17.02 4.48
C ASN A 209 -4.79 -17.14 3.09
N GLU A 210 -5.97 -16.57 2.92
CA GLU A 210 -6.68 -16.60 1.63
C GLU A 210 -5.96 -15.72 0.60
N LEU A 211 -5.49 -14.54 1.00
CA LEU A 211 -4.75 -13.64 0.13
C LEU A 211 -3.50 -14.32 -0.41
N PHE A 212 -2.60 -14.79 0.45
CA PHE A 212 -1.32 -15.35 -0.01
C PHE A 212 -1.43 -16.70 -0.72
N SER A 213 -2.60 -17.36 -0.70
CA SER A 213 -2.86 -18.59 -1.45
C SER A 213 -3.50 -18.37 -2.82
N ARG A 214 -4.22 -17.26 -3.03
CA ARG A 214 -5.04 -17.03 -4.23
C ARG A 214 -4.73 -15.75 -4.99
N HIS A 215 -3.91 -14.87 -4.42
CA HIS A 215 -3.52 -13.61 -5.05
C HIS A 215 -2.32 -13.79 -6.00
N ILE A 216 -2.02 -12.75 -6.78
CA ILE A 216 -0.97 -12.78 -7.81
C ILE A 216 0.46 -12.78 -7.26
N TYR A 217 0.63 -12.55 -5.96
CA TYR A 217 1.92 -12.57 -5.27
C TYR A 217 1.87 -13.51 -4.07
N THR A 218 3.03 -14.01 -3.69
CA THR A 218 3.19 -14.85 -2.49
C THR A 218 3.98 -14.09 -1.43
N GLN A 219 3.92 -14.53 -0.18
CA GLN A 219 4.63 -13.87 0.91
C GLN A 219 6.13 -13.80 0.59
N GLY A 220 6.69 -12.59 0.63
CA GLY A 220 8.11 -12.33 0.46
C GLY A 220 8.84 -12.23 1.79
N TYR A 221 9.85 -11.38 1.85
CA TYR A 221 10.69 -11.21 3.05
C TYR A 221 9.97 -10.48 4.20
N PHE A 222 8.94 -9.69 3.89
CA PHE A 222 8.36 -8.74 4.84
C PHE A 222 7.31 -9.40 5.74
N ASP A 223 7.57 -9.42 7.05
CA ASP A 223 6.59 -9.82 8.05
C ASP A 223 5.94 -8.59 8.70
N TYR A 224 4.62 -8.46 8.60
CA TYR A 224 3.90 -7.30 9.13
C TYR A 224 3.95 -7.14 10.66
N ASN A 225 4.05 -8.23 11.42
CA ASN A 225 4.12 -8.16 12.88
C ASN A 225 5.52 -7.76 13.35
N LYS A 226 6.55 -8.18 12.61
CA LYS A 226 7.96 -7.94 12.91
C LYS A 226 8.47 -6.63 12.31
N ASP A 227 8.26 -6.44 11.01
CA ASP A 227 8.83 -5.40 10.17
C ASP A 227 7.84 -4.26 9.84
N GLY A 228 6.56 -4.46 10.13
CA GLY A 228 5.49 -3.50 9.87
C GLY A 228 5.64 -2.14 10.55
N PHE A 229 5.03 -1.12 9.95
CA PHE A 229 5.04 0.26 10.44
C PHE A 229 3.89 0.58 11.39
N GLY A 230 3.17 -0.45 11.85
CA GLY A 230 1.86 -0.32 12.46
C GLY A 230 1.36 -1.59 13.12
N THR A 231 0.32 -1.47 13.95
CA THR A 231 -0.35 -2.61 14.56
C THR A 231 -1.08 -3.41 13.49
N VAL A 232 -0.98 -4.74 13.56
CA VAL A 232 -1.81 -5.66 12.76
C VAL A 232 -3.02 -6.04 13.58
N VAL A 233 -4.21 -5.84 13.01
CA VAL A 233 -5.51 -6.19 13.61
C VAL A 233 -6.30 -7.06 12.64
N LEU A 234 -7.09 -7.99 13.18
CA LEU A 234 -7.80 -9.00 12.39
C LEU A 234 -9.32 -8.78 12.39
N ASP A 235 -9.82 -7.95 13.29
CA ASP A 235 -11.24 -7.66 13.46
C ASP A 235 -11.51 -6.16 13.62
N ILE A 236 -12.79 -5.81 13.46
CA ILE A 236 -13.28 -4.44 13.48
C ILE A 236 -13.13 -3.77 14.85
N ASP A 237 -13.28 -4.51 15.95
CA ASP A 237 -13.25 -3.95 17.30
C ASP A 237 -11.83 -3.51 17.64
N ASN A 238 -10.84 -4.36 17.36
CA ASN A 238 -9.43 -4.03 17.49
C ASN A 238 -9.02 -2.89 16.54
N LEU A 239 -9.54 -2.86 15.32
CA LEU A 239 -9.30 -1.74 14.39
C LEU A 239 -9.81 -0.40 14.94
N LEU A 240 -11.05 -0.36 15.44
CA LEU A 240 -11.65 0.83 16.01
C LEU A 240 -10.95 1.26 17.31
N TYR A 241 -10.53 0.29 18.13
CA TYR A 241 -9.75 0.55 19.33
C TYR A 241 -8.40 1.20 19.00
N GLU A 242 -7.63 0.59 18.09
CA GLU A 242 -6.34 1.14 17.66
C GLU A 242 -6.50 2.53 17.05
N LEU A 243 -7.50 2.72 16.19
CA LEU A 243 -7.80 4.03 15.60
C LEU A 243 -8.08 5.07 16.68
N LYS A 244 -8.95 4.75 17.64
CA LYS A 244 -9.25 5.63 18.78
C LYS A 244 -7.98 6.00 19.55
N MET A 245 -7.10 5.03 19.82
CA MET A 245 -5.83 5.27 20.53
C MET A 245 -4.91 6.20 19.74
N LYS A 246 -4.79 6.03 18.41
CA LYS A 246 -3.99 6.92 17.57
C LYS A 246 -4.56 8.35 17.54
N LEU A 247 -5.87 8.50 17.42
CA LEU A 247 -6.53 9.82 17.40
C LEU A 247 -6.43 10.56 18.74
N GLN A 248 -6.60 9.84 19.85
CA GLN A 248 -6.36 10.41 21.18
C GLN A 248 -4.92 10.89 21.31
N ASN A 249 -3.95 10.02 21.03
CA ASN A 249 -2.54 10.38 21.15
C ASN A 249 -2.14 11.53 20.23
N HIS A 250 -2.66 11.60 19.00
CA HIS A 250 -2.41 12.73 18.09
C HIS A 250 -3.06 14.03 18.60
N SER A 251 -4.19 13.94 19.30
CA SER A 251 -4.79 15.11 19.96
C SER A 251 -3.99 15.59 21.17
N PHE A 252 -3.21 14.71 21.81
CA PHE A 252 -2.40 15.01 23.00
C PHE A 252 -0.91 15.28 22.70
N LYS A 253 -0.40 14.85 21.54
CA LYS A 253 1.03 14.90 21.20
C LYS A 253 1.34 15.93 20.13
N ASN A 254 1.65 17.12 20.62
CA ASN A 254 2.82 17.91 20.23
C ASN A 254 4.17 17.24 20.65
N ASN A 255 4.20 15.93 20.98
CA ASN A 255 5.41 15.23 21.43
C ASN A 255 5.40 13.75 21.02
N PHE A 256 6.09 13.43 19.93
CA PHE A 256 6.67 12.14 19.51
C PHE A 256 6.10 10.86 20.16
N LEU A 257 5.47 10.00 19.36
CA LEU A 257 5.54 8.54 19.55
C LEU A 257 6.29 7.98 18.36
N ILE A 258 7.52 7.54 18.65
CA ILE A 258 8.43 6.90 17.73
C ILE A 258 7.92 5.46 17.49
N PRO A 259 7.82 4.99 16.23
CA PRO A 259 7.65 3.56 15.93
C PRO A 259 8.77 2.73 16.58
N LYS A 260 8.59 1.41 16.75
CA LYS A 260 9.65 0.50 17.24
C LYS A 260 11.01 0.86 16.59
N ALA A 261 12.06 1.01 17.41
CA ALA A 261 13.36 1.56 17.01
C ALA A 261 13.89 1.01 15.67
N ASN A 262 13.76 -0.30 15.44
CA ASN A 262 14.28 -0.96 14.24
C ASN A 262 13.63 -0.53 12.92
N SER A 263 12.34 -0.16 12.88
CA SER A 263 11.70 0.24 11.60
C SER A 263 11.99 1.70 11.26
N LEU A 264 12.18 2.57 12.27
CA LEU A 264 12.57 3.95 12.05
C LEU A 264 14.04 4.07 11.62
N GLU A 265 14.94 3.25 12.18
CA GLU A 265 16.35 3.19 11.75
C GLU A 265 16.47 2.79 10.28
N LYS A 266 15.71 1.78 9.83
CA LYS A 266 15.67 1.33 8.43
C LYS A 266 15.23 2.43 7.47
N VAL A 267 14.15 3.15 7.80
CA VAL A 267 13.67 4.28 7.00
C VAL A 267 14.66 5.45 7.05
N THR A 268 15.29 5.68 8.20
CA THR A 268 16.27 6.76 8.39
C THR A 268 17.55 6.51 7.61
N GLN A 269 18.07 5.27 7.55
CA GLN A 269 19.22 4.93 6.71
C GLN A 269 18.96 5.20 5.24
N VAL A 270 17.76 4.88 4.74
CA VAL A 270 17.37 5.19 3.37
C VAL A 270 17.30 6.70 3.13
N ILE A 271 16.64 7.45 4.03
CA ILE A 271 16.56 8.91 3.94
C ILE A 271 17.94 9.57 4.00
N LEU A 272 18.86 9.03 4.80
CA LEU A 272 20.24 9.54 4.94
C LEU A 272 21.16 9.13 3.77
N SER A 273 20.78 8.10 2.99
CA SER A 273 21.52 7.64 1.82
C SER A 273 21.15 8.32 0.51
N ILE A 274 20.07 9.12 0.53
CA ILE A 274 19.62 10.00 -0.56
C ILE A 274 20.29 11.37 -0.38
#